data_AF-A0A160T513-F1
#
_entry.id   AF-A0A160T513-F1
#
_cell.length_a   1.000
_cell.length_b   1.000
_cell.length_c   1.000
_cell.angle_alpha   90.00
_cell.angle_beta   90.00
_cell.angle_gamma   90.00
#
_symmetry.space_group_name_H-M   'P 1'
#
loop_
_entity.id
_entity.type
_entity.pdbx_description
1 polymer ?
#
loop_
_entity_poly.entity_id
_entity_poly.type
_entity_poly.pdbx_seq_one_letter_code
_entity_poly.pdbx_strand_id
1 'polypeptide(L)'
;MLCYVEIDLLRAGRPMPIQGRPIDSDYRILVSRASTRPRAHLHPFNLRDKLPTFTLPLLPEDEEPPVELGRIFHDLYERARYDLSLDYSRPPVPPLRDEDLAWALELIAAR
;
A
#
# COMPACT_ATOMS: atom_id res chain seq x y z
N MET A 1 -1.70 15.26 21.18
CA MET A 1 -2.49 15.14 19.94
C MET A 1 -1.82 14.06 19.09
N LEU A 2 -2.51 12.96 18.77
CA LEU A 2 -1.86 11.78 18.17
C LEU A 2 -1.71 11.95 16.65
N CYS A 3 -0.55 11.64 16.08
CA CYS A 3 -0.35 11.42 14.65
C CYS A 3 -0.97 10.08 14.23
N TYR A 4 -1.28 9.91 12.95
CA TYR A 4 -1.84 8.64 12.44
C TYR A 4 -1.38 8.40 10.99
N VAL A 5 -1.19 7.12 10.67
CA VAL A 5 -0.91 6.61 9.33
C VAL A 5 -1.94 5.53 9.00
N GLU A 6 -2.57 5.64 7.84
CA GLU A 6 -3.37 4.58 7.24
C GLU A 6 -2.65 4.02 6.03
N ILE A 7 -2.58 2.69 5.97
CA ILE A 7 -2.10 1.94 4.81
C ILE A 7 -3.31 1.17 4.29
N ASP A 8 -3.90 1.67 3.21
CA ASP A 8 -5.09 1.11 2.59
C ASP A 8 -4.69 0.31 1.35
N LEU A 9 -4.71 -1.02 1.51
CA LEU A 9 -4.44 -2.02 0.48
C LEU A 9 -5.73 -2.71 0.00
N LEU A 10 -6.89 -2.13 0.29
CA LEU A 10 -8.17 -2.73 -0.05
C LEU A 10 -8.46 -2.58 -1.55
N ARG A 11 -8.70 -3.70 -2.23
CA ARG A 11 -9.20 -3.73 -3.61
C ARG A 11 -10.72 -3.80 -3.72
N ALA A 12 -11.40 -3.90 -2.58
CA ALA A 12 -12.86 -3.92 -2.50
C ALA A 12 -13.32 -3.14 -1.26
N GLY A 13 -14.52 -2.58 -1.35
CA GLY A 13 -15.02 -1.64 -0.35
C GLY A 13 -14.76 -0.19 -0.77
N ARG A 14 -15.14 0.75 0.09
CA ARG A 14 -14.91 2.17 -0.15
C ARG A 14 -13.70 2.61 0.66
N PRO A 15 -12.70 3.26 0.03
CA PRO A 15 -11.60 3.86 0.77
C PRO A 15 -12.10 4.97 1.70
N MET A 16 -11.28 5.35 2.67
CA MET A 16 -11.61 6.47 3.55
C MET A 16 -11.94 7.73 2.72
N PRO A 17 -13.06 8.43 3.01
CA PRO A 17 -13.38 9.69 2.32
C PRO A 17 -12.33 10.75 2.62
N ILE A 18 -11.67 11.27 1.59
CA ILE A 18 -10.71 12.37 1.69
C ILE A 18 -11.29 13.59 1.00
N GLN A 19 -11.28 14.74 1.68
CA GLN A 19 -11.62 16.02 1.06
C GLN A 19 -10.44 16.52 0.22
N GLY A 20 -10.67 16.72 -1.07
CA GLY A 20 -9.65 17.18 -2.01
C GLY A 20 -9.93 16.73 -3.43
N ARG A 21 -8.96 16.94 -4.32
CA ARG A 21 -9.02 16.39 -5.67
C ARG A 21 -8.98 14.86 -5.59
N PRO A 22 -9.92 14.14 -6.21
CA PRO A 22 -9.86 12.70 -6.26
C PRO A 22 -8.61 12.27 -7.04
N ILE A 23 -7.86 11.35 -6.46
CA ILE A 23 -6.72 10.70 -7.09
C ILE A 23 -7.14 9.25 -7.29
N ASP A 24 -7.10 8.80 -8.54
CA ASP A 24 -7.38 7.42 -8.89
C ASP A 24 -6.12 6.59 -8.67
N SER A 25 -6.25 5.54 -7.86
CA SER A 25 -5.15 4.64 -7.51
C SER A 25 -5.69 3.38 -6.87
N ASP A 26 -5.06 2.24 -7.14
CA ASP A 26 -5.45 0.96 -6.53
C ASP A 26 -5.26 0.98 -5.00
N TYR A 27 -4.18 1.62 -4.54
CA TYR A 27 -3.76 1.63 -3.13
C TYR A 27 -3.30 3.02 -2.68
N ARG A 28 -3.27 3.23 -1.37
CA ARG A 28 -2.86 4.53 -0.81
C ARG A 28 -2.28 4.41 0.60
N ILE A 29 -1.35 5.30 0.91
CA ILE A 29 -0.91 5.58 2.28
C ILE A 29 -1.29 7.02 2.63
N LEU A 30 -1.99 7.21 3.74
CA LEU A 30 -2.36 8.52 4.25
C LEU A 30 -1.56 8.82 5.52
N VAL A 31 -0.75 9.88 5.49
CA VAL A 31 0.05 10.34 6.63
C VAL A 31 -0.54 11.65 7.17
N SER A 32 -1.17 11.57 8.34
CA SER A 32 -1.74 12.73 9.05
C SER A 32 -0.87 13.11 10.25
N ARG A 33 -0.11 14.19 10.11
CA ARG A 33 0.62 14.81 11.23
C ARG A 33 -0.33 15.63 12.09
N ALA A 34 -0.15 15.54 13.40
CA ALA A 34 -0.95 16.31 14.35
C ALA A 34 -0.88 17.82 14.08
N SER A 35 0.31 18.33 13.72
CA SER A 35 0.58 19.76 13.48
C SER A 35 -0.07 20.33 12.21
N THR A 36 -0.38 19.50 11.21
CA THR A 36 -0.89 19.96 9.91
C THR A 36 -2.37 19.70 9.70
N ARG A 37 -3.07 19.17 10.72
CA ARG A 37 -4.50 18.85 10.59
C ARG A 37 -5.34 20.08 10.24
N PRO A 38 -6.40 19.92 9.41
CA PRO A 38 -6.93 18.66 8.89
C PRO A 38 -6.21 18.13 7.62
N ARG A 39 -5.08 18.72 7.21
CA ARG A 39 -4.34 18.28 6.02
C ARG A 39 -3.51 17.02 6.31
N ALA A 40 -3.47 16.13 5.33
CA ALA A 40 -2.67 14.92 5.33
C ALA A 40 -1.89 14.80 4.01
N HIS A 41 -0.84 13.99 4.02
CA HIS A 41 -0.08 13.64 2.82
C HIS A 41 -0.57 12.29 2.30
N LEU A 42 -0.92 12.24 1.02
CA LEU A 42 -1.35 11.02 0.34
C LEU A 42 -0.21 10.50 -0.53
N HIS A 43 0.12 9.23 -0.38
CA HIS A 43 1.00 8.48 -1.27
C HIS A 43 0.14 7.46 -2.05
N PRO A 44 -0.40 7.84 -3.23
CA PRO A 44 -1.13 6.93 -4.11
C PRO A 44 -0.16 6.02 -4.86
N PHE A 45 -0.52 4.76 -5.07
CA PHE A 45 0.24 3.82 -5.90
C PHE A 45 -0.67 2.71 -6.44
N ASN A 46 -0.23 2.07 -7.53
CA ASN A 46 -0.99 1.03 -8.22
C ASN A 46 -0.34 -0.35 -8.06
N LEU A 47 -1.05 -1.40 -8.47
CA LEU A 47 -0.60 -2.78 -8.31
C LEU A 47 0.78 -3.08 -8.90
N ARG A 48 1.12 -2.46 -10.02
CA ARG A 48 2.39 -2.68 -10.73
C ARG A 48 3.52 -1.79 -10.21
N ASP A 49 3.19 -0.79 -9.40
CA ASP A 49 4.18 0.12 -8.84
C ASP A 49 4.96 -0.56 -7.72
N LYS A 50 6.21 -0.11 -7.51
CA LYS A 50 6.94 -0.48 -6.30
C LYS A 50 6.22 0.09 -5.08
N LEU A 51 6.13 -0.70 -4.01
CA LEU A 51 5.60 -0.22 -2.73
C LEU A 51 6.38 1.02 -2.27
N PRO A 52 5.70 2.13 -1.94
CA PRO A 52 6.36 3.40 -1.67
C PRO A 52 7.05 3.42 -0.31
N THR A 53 8.10 4.23 -0.21
CA THR A 53 8.67 4.66 1.07
C THR A 53 7.93 5.92 1.53
N PHE A 54 7.58 5.99 2.81
CA PHE A 54 6.96 7.17 3.44
C PHE A 54 7.64 7.48 4.79
N THR A 55 7.47 8.68 5.34
CA THR A 55 8.03 9.01 6.66
C THR A 55 7.00 8.77 7.75
N LEU A 56 7.42 8.11 8.84
CA LEU A 56 6.55 7.84 9.98
C LEU A 56 6.45 9.12 10.83
N PRO A 57 5.25 9.72 10.98
CA PRO A 57 5.11 10.96 11.72
C PRO A 57 5.27 10.71 13.22
N LEU A 58 6.23 11.40 13.84
CA LEU A 58 6.47 11.38 15.28
C LEU A 58 5.95 12.66 15.94
N LEU A 59 6.38 12.94 17.18
CA LEU A 59 6.08 14.21 17.84
C LEU A 59 6.87 15.34 17.18
N PRO A 60 6.46 16.61 17.36
CA PRO A 60 7.25 17.75 16.90
C PRO A 60 8.68 17.68 17.43
N GLU A 61 9.64 18.11 16.61
CA GLU A 61 11.09 18.08 16.87
C GLU A 61 11.77 16.70 16.80
N ASP A 62 11.01 15.60 16.72
CA ASP A 62 11.60 14.27 16.49
C ASP A 62 11.92 14.06 15.00
N GLU A 63 13.03 13.38 14.72
CA GLU A 63 13.39 12.96 13.36
C GLU A 63 12.44 11.85 12.89
N GLU A 64 11.67 12.12 11.83
CA GLU A 64 10.75 11.14 11.26
C GLU A 64 11.51 10.06 10.48
N PRO A 65 11.50 8.79 10.90
CA PRO A 65 12.23 7.75 10.21
C PRO A 65 11.53 7.36 8.89
N PRO A 66 12.29 6.99 7.85
CA PRO A 66 11.73 6.42 6.64
C PRO A 66 11.19 5.00 6.92
N VAL A 67 10.03 4.69 6.36
CA VAL A 67 9.42 3.37 6.35
C VAL A 67 9.52 2.80 4.94
N GLU A 68 10.49 1.91 4.73
CA GLU A 68 10.69 1.19 3.46
C GLU A 68 9.67 0.05 3.31
N LEU A 69 8.40 0.39 3.05
CA LEU A 69 7.29 -0.58 3.05
C LEU A 69 7.55 -1.77 2.12
N GLY A 70 8.14 -1.53 0.95
CA GLY A 70 8.51 -2.60 0.02
C GLY A 70 9.48 -3.62 0.61
N ARG A 71 10.48 -3.16 1.37
CA ARG A 71 11.44 -4.05 2.03
C ARG A 71 10.77 -4.84 3.14
N ILE A 72 9.99 -4.17 3.99
CA ILE A 72 9.25 -4.81 5.08
C ILE A 72 8.31 -5.90 4.55
N PHE A 73 7.60 -5.61 3.46
CA PHE A 73 6.68 -6.55 2.83
C PHE A 73 7.41 -7.77 2.27
N HIS A 74 8.53 -7.55 1.56
CA HIS A 74 9.34 -8.63 1.02
C HIS A 74 9.97 -9.50 2.11
N ASP A 75 10.54 -8.89 3.15
CA ASP A 75 11.13 -9.61 4.29
C ASP A 75 10.07 -10.48 5.00
N LEU A 76 8.85 -9.96 5.17
CA LEU A 76 7.74 -10.73 5.71
C LEU A 76 7.34 -11.86 4.77
N TYR A 77 7.30 -11.60 3.46
CA TYR A 77 6.90 -12.57 2.46
C TYR A 77 7.81 -13.81 2.49
N GLU A 78 9.11 -13.58 2.45
CA GLU A 78 10.16 -14.61 2.51
C GLU A 78 10.15 -15.37 3.83
N ARG A 79 10.06 -14.66 4.97
CA ARG A 79 10.09 -15.29 6.30
C ARG A 79 8.90 -16.21 6.54
N ALA A 80 7.72 -15.84 6.04
CA ALA A 80 6.51 -16.63 6.17
C ALA A 80 6.39 -17.72 5.08
N ARG A 81 7.26 -17.72 4.06
CA ARG A 81 7.22 -18.64 2.91
C ARG A 81 5.85 -18.68 2.26
N TYR A 82 5.29 -17.50 1.98
CA TYR A 82 3.96 -17.42 1.34
C TYR A 82 3.97 -18.07 -0.04
N ASP A 83 5.14 -18.12 -0.67
CA ASP A 83 5.42 -18.81 -1.91
C ASP A 83 5.00 -20.30 -1.89
N LEU A 84 4.97 -20.94 -0.71
CA LEU A 84 4.53 -22.31 -0.47
C LEU A 84 3.06 -22.46 -0.03
N SER A 85 2.42 -21.38 0.43
CA SER A 85 1.04 -21.42 0.95
C SER A 85 0.01 -20.80 0.02
N LEU A 86 0.45 -19.95 -0.91
CA LEU A 86 -0.40 -19.29 -1.88
C LEU A 86 -0.59 -20.16 -3.13
N ASP A 87 -1.83 -20.50 -3.41
CA ASP A 87 -2.23 -21.19 -4.63
C ASP A 87 -2.54 -20.18 -5.74
N TYR A 88 -1.54 -19.94 -6.59
CA TYR A 88 -1.63 -19.03 -7.74
C TYR A 88 -2.45 -19.58 -8.92
N SER A 89 -2.91 -20.83 -8.87
CA SER A 89 -3.82 -21.37 -9.88
C SER A 89 -5.25 -20.85 -9.72
N ARG A 90 -5.57 -20.30 -8.55
CA ARG A 90 -6.88 -19.76 -8.23
C ARG A 90 -6.96 -18.28 -8.63
N PRO A 91 -8.13 -17.81 -9.12
CA PRO A 91 -8.30 -16.41 -9.41
C PRO A 91 -8.16 -15.57 -8.13
N PRO A 92 -7.56 -14.37 -8.22
CA PRO A 92 -7.43 -13.49 -7.07
C PRO A 92 -8.80 -13.04 -6.58
N VAL A 93 -8.92 -12.90 -5.25
CA VAL A 93 -10.10 -12.34 -4.60
C VAL A 93 -9.66 -11.13 -3.77
N PRO A 94 -10.20 -9.92 -4.01
CA PRO A 94 -11.09 -9.52 -5.11
C PRO A 94 -10.46 -9.70 -6.50
N PRO A 95 -11.27 -9.80 -7.57
CA PRO A 95 -10.76 -9.95 -8.93
C PRO A 95 -9.91 -8.74 -9.34
N LEU A 96 -8.90 -8.99 -10.18
CA LEU A 96 -8.09 -7.96 -10.82
C LEU A 96 -8.79 -7.42 -12.07
N ARG A 97 -8.39 -6.23 -12.52
CA ARG A 97 -8.67 -5.76 -13.88
C ARG A 97 -8.03 -6.71 -14.89
N ASP A 98 -8.62 -6.85 -16.07
CA ASP A 98 -8.16 -7.79 -17.09
C ASP A 98 -6.68 -7.60 -17.46
N GLU A 99 -6.24 -6.34 -17.62
CA GLU A 99 -4.85 -6.00 -17.92
C GLU A 99 -3.88 -6.38 -16.79
N ASP A 100 -4.31 -6.23 -15.54
CA ASP A 100 -3.51 -6.58 -14.36
C ASP A 100 -3.46 -8.09 -14.15
N LEU A 101 -4.55 -8.79 -14.46
CA LEU A 101 -4.60 -10.24 -14.41
C LEU A 101 -3.65 -10.84 -15.46
N ALA A 102 -3.67 -10.33 -16.70
CA ALA A 102 -2.75 -10.77 -17.75
C ALA A 102 -1.29 -10.58 -17.32
N TRP A 103 -0.94 -9.39 -16.83
CA TRP A 103 0.39 -9.08 -16.29
C TRP A 103 0.80 -10.01 -15.14
N ALA A 104 -0.11 -10.26 -14.18
CA ALA A 104 0.17 -11.13 -13.05
C ALA A 104 0.41 -12.58 -13.48
N LEU A 105 -0.36 -13.09 -14.45
CA LEU A 105 -0.19 -14.44 -14.99
C LEU A 105 1.15 -14.60 -15.73
N GLU A 106 1.60 -13.58 -16.46
CA GLU A 106 2.94 -13.58 -17.07
C GLU A 106 4.05 -13.69 -16.01
N LEU A 107 3.94 -12.96 -14.90
CA LEU A 107 4.90 -13.04 -13.80
C LEU A 107 4.89 -14.40 -13.10
N ILE A 108 3.71 -14.97 -12.87
CA ILE A 108 3.57 -16.30 -12.25
C ILE A 108 4.17 -17.38 -13.16
N ALA A 109 3.97 -17.28 -14.47
CA ALA A 109 4.54 -18.22 -15.44
C ALA A 109 6.07 -18.13 -15.56
N ALA A 110 6.65 -16.96 -15.22
CA ALA A 110 8.09 -16.72 -15.22
C ALA A 110 8.79 -17.06 -13.88
N ARG A 111 8.03 -17.45 -12.85
CA ARG A 111 8.53 -17.85 -11.53
C ARG A 111 9.08 -19.27 -11.53
#